data_AF-A0A6I3DWF9-F1
#
_entry.id   AF-A0A6I3DWF9-F1
#
_cell.length_a   1.000
_cell.length_b   1.000
_cell.length_c   1.000
_cell.angle_alpha   90.00
_cell.angle_beta   90.00
_cell.angle_gamma   90.00
#
_symmetry.space_group_name_H-M   'P 1'
#
loop_
_entity.id
_entity.type
_entity.pdbx_description
1 polymer ?
#
loop_
_entity_poly.entity_id
_entity_poly.type
_entity_poly.pdbx_seq_one_letter_code
_entity_poly.pdbx_strand_id
1 'polypeptide(L)' 'MAIAEYSLTALDCPDPVALANFYAKITGFDVVVAHNDKEGNPLWVELVDNGKT' A
#
# COMPACT_ATOMS: atom_id res chain seq x y z
N MET A 1 20.07 -4.77 22.60
CA MET A 1 18.86 -4.01 22.97
C MET A 1 18.00 -3.92 21.73
N ALA A 2 16.77 -4.44 21.74
CA ALA A 2 15.91 -4.37 20.57
C ALA A 2 15.27 -2.98 20.51
N ILE A 3 15.56 -2.23 19.44
CA ILE A 3 14.90 -0.96 19.15
C ILE A 3 13.95 -1.23 17.99
N ALA A 4 12.68 -0.86 18.14
CA ALA A 4 11.72 -0.97 17.06
C ALA A 4 12.04 0.06 15.97
N GLU A 5 11.97 -0.37 14.71
CA GLU A 5 12.16 0.48 13.55
C GLU A 5 10.81 0.85 12.93
N TYR A 6 10.77 1.99 12.25
CA TYR A 6 9.60 2.38 11.48
C TYR A 6 9.35 1.34 10.37
N SER A 7 8.12 0.85 10.29
CA SER A 7 7.76 -0.23 9.35
C SER A 7 6.75 0.18 8.29
N LEU A 8 5.80 1.07 8.59
CA LEU A 8 4.66 1.36 7.71
C LEU A 8 4.02 2.69 8.07
N THR A 9 3.50 3.39 7.05
CA THR A 9 2.47 4.44 7.20
C THR A 9 1.22 3.97 6.46
N ALA A 10 0.08 4.00 7.16
CA ALA A 10 -1.23 3.70 6.61
C ALA A 10 -2.01 4.99 6.33
N LEU A 11 -2.75 5.04 5.23
CA LEU A 11 -3.58 6.18 4.86
C LEU A 11 -5.03 5.72 4.61
N ASP A 12 -5.97 6.28 5.36
CA ASP A 12 -7.40 6.07 5.09
C ASP A 12 -7.85 6.90 3.89
N CYS A 13 -8.62 6.30 3.01
CA CYS A 13 -9.15 6.95 1.81
C CYS A 13 -10.42 6.26 1.31
N PRO A 14 -11.26 6.95 0.51
CA PRO A 14 -12.49 6.37 -0.02
C PRO A 14 -12.27 5.38 -1.17
N ASP A 15 -11.14 5.47 -1.90
CA ASP A 15 -10.76 4.57 -2.99
C ASP A 15 -9.26 4.21 -2.88
N PRO A 16 -8.93 3.04 -2.29
CA PRO A 16 -7.54 2.66 -2.06
C PRO A 16 -6.80 2.32 -3.36
N VAL A 17 -7.50 1.88 -4.40
CA VAL A 17 -6.88 1.57 -5.70
C VAL A 17 -6.49 2.84 -6.42
N ALA A 18 -7.37 3.85 -6.43
CA ALA A 18 -7.06 5.13 -7.05
C ALA A 18 -5.87 5.82 -6.35
N LEU A 19 -5.85 5.81 -5.00
CA LEU A 19 -4.76 6.41 -4.23
C LEU A 19 -3.42 5.69 -4.46
N ALA A 20 -3.42 4.35 -4.43
CA ALA A 20 -2.21 3.57 -4.69
C ALA A 20 -1.68 3.82 -6.10
N ASN A 21 -2.53 3.83 -7.13
CA ASN A 21 -2.11 4.13 -8.50
C ASN A 21 -1.55 5.55 -8.67
N PHE A 22 -2.07 6.52 -7.91
CA PHE A 22 -1.50 7.88 -7.90
C PHE A 22 -0.06 7.86 -7.37
N TYR A 23 0.17 7.26 -6.20
CA TYR A 23 1.48 7.23 -5.57
C TYR A 23 2.47 6.32 -6.29
N ALA A 24 2.02 5.19 -6.86
CA ALA A 24 2.85 4.30 -7.67
C ALA A 24 3.50 5.02 -8.85
N LYS A 25 2.80 5.99 -9.47
CA LYS A 25 3.38 6.82 -10.55
C LYS A 25 4.48 7.75 -10.08
N ILE A 26 4.50 8.09 -8.79
CA ILE A 26 5.51 8.98 -8.18
C ILE A 26 6.70 8.16 -7.68
N THR A 27 6.44 7.05 -7.00
CA THR A 27 7.46 6.22 -6.35
C THR A 27 8.07 5.18 -7.28
N GLY A 28 7.34 4.75 -8.31
CA GLY A 28 7.68 3.60 -9.14
C GLY A 28 7.43 2.24 -8.47
N PHE A 29 6.71 2.22 -7.35
CA PHE A 29 6.38 0.99 -6.62
C PHE A 29 5.20 0.27 -7.24
N ASP A 30 5.14 -1.04 -7.02
CA ASP A 30 4.06 -1.88 -7.51
C ASP A 30 2.83 -1.77 -6.61
N VAL A 31 1.64 -1.81 -7.23
CA VAL A 31 0.36 -1.80 -6.52
C VAL A 31 -0.07 -3.25 -6.25
N VAL A 32 -0.25 -3.60 -4.98
CA VAL A 32 -0.69 -4.93 -4.56
C VAL A 32 -1.98 -4.82 -3.76
N VAL A 33 -3.02 -5.55 -4.16
CA VAL A 33 -4.24 -5.69 -3.35
C VAL A 33 -3.99 -6.77 -2.31
N ALA A 34 -3.71 -6.35 -1.09
CA ALA A 34 -3.37 -7.24 0.02
C ALA A 34 -4.61 -7.77 0.75
N HIS A 35 -5.74 -7.07 0.71
CA HIS A 35 -7.00 -7.58 1.24
C HIS A 35 -8.22 -7.03 0.49
N ASN A 36 -9.22 -7.88 0.30
CA ASN A 36 -10.54 -7.52 -0.21
C ASN A 36 -11.59 -7.60 0.90
N ASP A 37 -12.67 -6.83 0.78
CA ASP A 37 -13.85 -6.99 1.62
C ASP A 37 -14.66 -8.26 1.26
N LYS A 38 -15.81 -8.44 1.92
CA LYS A 38 -16.70 -9.59 1.69
C LYS A 38 -17.38 -9.59 0.32
N GLU A 39 -17.46 -8.44 -0.34
CA GLU A 39 -18.06 -8.26 -1.66
C GLU A 39 -17.02 -8.36 -2.78
N GLY A 40 -15.74 -8.49 -2.42
CA GLY A 40 -14.62 -8.61 -3.35
C GLY A 40 -14.00 -7.27 -3.74
N ASN A 41 -14.39 -6.16 -3.11
CA ASN A 41 -13.79 -4.86 -3.37
C ASN A 41 -12.45 -4.74 -2.61
N PRO A 42 -11.42 -4.10 -3.21
CA PRO A 42 -10.16 -3.84 -2.53
C PRO A 42 -10.35 -3.01 -1.27
N LEU A 43 -10.00 -3.57 -0.11
CA LEU A 43 -10.09 -2.91 1.20
C LEU A 43 -8.72 -2.43 1.69
N TRP A 44 -7.67 -3.19 1.39
CA TRP A 44 -6.29 -2.86 1.75
C TRP A 44 -5.38 -3.03 0.54
N VAL A 45 -4.74 -1.95 0.16
CA VAL A 45 -3.85 -1.88 -1.01
C VAL A 45 -2.51 -1.33 -0.55
N GLU A 46 -1.45 -2.03 -0.93
CA GLU A 46 -0.08 -1.71 -0.56
C GLU A 46 0.71 -1.26 -1.79
N LEU A 47 1.72 -0.42 -1.53
CA LEU A 47 2.77 -0.11 -2.49
C LEU A 47 4.01 -0.90 -2.10
N VAL A 48 4.44 -1.80 -2.97
CA VAL A 48 5.58 -2.68 -2.73
C VAL A 48 6.75 -2.22 -3.58
N ASP A 49 7.87 -1.95 -2.92
CA ASP A 49 9.13 -1.73 -3.61
C ASP A 49 9.76 -3.09 -3.97
N ASN A 50 9.85 -3.40 -5.26
CA ASN A 50 10.46 -4.64 -5.75
C ASN A 50 12.00 -4.65 -5.69
N GLY A 51 12.66 -3.62 -5.16
CA GLY A 51 14.10 -3.71 -4.88
C GLY A 51 14.90 -2.43 -4.75
N LYS A 52 14.37 -1.34 -4.16
CA LYS A 52 15.20 -0.25 -3.63
C LYS A 52 14.78 0.23 -2.25
N THR A 53 14.94 -0.62 -1.24
CA THR A 53 15.56 -0.18 0.01
C THR A 53 16.35 -1.29 0.69
#